data_AF-A0A2I1I4P4-F1
#
_entry.id   AF-A0A2I1I4P4-F1
#
_cell.length_a   1.000
_cell.length_b   1.000
_cell.length_c   1.000
_cell.angle_alpha   90.00
_cell.angle_beta   90.00
_cell.angle_gamma   90.00
#
_symmetry.space_group_name_H-M   'P 1'
#
loop_
_entity.id
_entity.type
_entity.pdbx_description
1 polymer ?
#
loop_
_entity_poly.entity_id
_entity_poly.type
_entity_poly.pdbx_seq_one_letter_code
_entity_poly.pdbx_strand_id
1 'polypeptide(L)'
;MGRYDPPFQITDEIMNLTAPISEQLRHIDSRSHETIHPYLRRANQIRTIHSSRAIEHNSLSLEQVTALIEGKRVLGNPNEKPVPSVSFMKAEGNSRC
;
A
#
# COMPACT_ATOMS: atom_id res chain seq x y z
N MET A 1 3.73 -36.77 -9.51
CA MET A 1 3.56 -35.52 -8.73
C MET A 1 2.09 -35.12 -8.82
N GLY A 2 1.33 -35.30 -7.73
CA GLY A 2 -0.11 -34.99 -7.72
C GLY A 2 -0.34 -33.49 -7.85
N ARG A 3 -1.34 -33.12 -8.66
CA ARG A 3 -1.77 -31.72 -8.84
C ARG A 3 -2.33 -31.25 -7.50
N TYR A 4 -1.73 -30.22 -6.91
CA TYR A 4 -2.24 -29.60 -5.69
C TYR A 4 -3.61 -29.00 -5.99
N ASP A 5 -4.63 -29.45 -5.26
CA ASP A 5 -5.97 -28.88 -5.29
C ASP A 5 -6.19 -28.11 -3.99
N PRO A 6 -6.24 -26.78 -4.03
CA PRO A 6 -6.40 -25.99 -2.83
C PRO A 6 -7.80 -26.21 -2.23
N PRO A 7 -7.93 -26.37 -0.90
CA PRO A 7 -9.18 -26.73 -0.24
C PRO A 7 -10.09 -25.51 -0.07
N PHE A 8 -10.53 -24.91 -1.17
CA PHE A 8 -11.51 -23.82 -1.14
C PHE A 8 -12.93 -24.39 -1.27
N GLN A 9 -13.80 -24.07 -0.32
CA GLN A 9 -15.23 -24.36 -0.40
C GLN A 9 -15.99 -23.05 -0.50
N ILE A 10 -16.84 -22.92 -1.52
CA ILE A 10 -17.73 -21.77 -1.66
C ILE A 10 -18.82 -21.91 -0.59
N THR A 11 -18.93 -20.92 0.28
CA THR A 11 -19.97 -20.83 1.30
C THR A 11 -20.97 -19.73 0.96
N ASP A 12 -22.16 -19.78 1.55
CA ASP A 12 -23.17 -18.74 1.38
C ASP A 12 -22.66 -17.37 1.88
N GLU A 13 -21.77 -17.34 2.88
CA GLU A 13 -21.13 -16.11 3.36
C GLU A 13 -20.26 -15.46 2.28
N ILE A 14 -19.45 -16.25 1.56
CA ILE A 14 -18.64 -15.74 0.44
C ILE A 14 -19.56 -15.15 -0.63
N MET A 15 -20.67 -15.81 -0.94
CA MET A 15 -21.64 -15.30 -1.92
C MET A 15 -22.32 -14.01 -1.45
N ASN A 16 -22.71 -13.95 -0.18
CA ASN A 16 -23.33 -12.78 0.44
C ASN A 16 -22.38 -11.57 0.52
N LEU A 17 -21.06 -11.79 0.62
CA LEU A 17 -20.06 -10.73 0.54
C LEU A 17 -19.74 -10.34 -0.90
N THR A 18 -19.74 -11.30 -1.83
CA THR A 18 -19.40 -11.05 -3.23
C THR A 18 -20.46 -10.19 -3.93
N ALA A 19 -21.74 -10.42 -3.65
CA ALA A 19 -22.84 -9.66 -4.23
C ALA A 19 -22.71 -8.13 -4.02
N PRO A 20 -22.61 -7.59 -2.79
CA PRO A 20 -22.46 -6.16 -2.57
C PRO A 20 -21.13 -5.61 -3.09
N ILE A 21 -20.03 -6.38 -3.04
CA ILE A 21 -18.76 -5.95 -3.63
C ILE A 21 -18.92 -5.72 -5.14
N SER A 22 -19.61 -6.63 -5.85
CA SER A 22 -19.83 -6.51 -7.29
C SER A 22 -20.74 -5.32 -7.66
N GLU A 23 -21.72 -5.01 -6.81
CA GLU A 23 -22.59 -3.83 -6.97
C GLU A 23 -21.79 -2.53 -6.78
N GLN A 24 -20.97 -2.45 -5.73
CA GLN A 24 -20.11 -1.30 -5.47
C GLN A 24 -19.08 -1.09 -6.59
N LEU A 25 -18.49 -2.18 -7.11
CA LEU A 25 -17.59 -2.11 -8.27
C LEU A 25 -18.30 -1.52 -9.49
N ARG A 26 -19.54 -1.95 -9.76
CA ARG A 26 -20.34 -1.42 -10.88
C ARG A 26 -20.67 0.06 -10.70
N HIS A 27 -21.01 0.48 -9.48
CA HIS A 27 -21.22 1.90 -9.16
C HIS A 27 -19.96 2.74 -9.42
N ILE A 28 -18.79 2.25 -9.01
CA ILE A 28 -17.51 2.94 -9.25
C ILE A 28 -17.22 3.00 -10.75
N ASP A 29 -17.34 1.87 -11.46
CA ASP A 29 -17.04 1.79 -12.90
C ASP A 29 -17.90 2.75 -13.72
N SER A 30 -19.21 2.79 -13.43
CA SER A 30 -20.16 3.71 -14.07
C SER A 30 -19.83 5.19 -13.84
N ARG A 31 -19.24 5.55 -12.70
CA ARG A 31 -18.84 6.93 -12.36
C ARG A 31 -17.41 7.27 -12.84
N SER A 32 -16.57 6.26 -13.04
CA SER A 32 -15.14 6.42 -13.33
C SER A 32 -14.81 6.55 -14.83
N HIS A 33 -15.82 6.43 -15.71
CA HIS A 33 -15.69 6.72 -17.14
C HIS A 33 -15.23 8.17 -17.42
N GLU A 34 -15.41 9.07 -16.46
CA GLU A 34 -14.83 10.41 -16.47
C GLU A 34 -13.46 10.38 -15.78
N THR A 35 -12.40 10.28 -16.59
CA THR A 35 -10.99 10.56 -16.26
C THR A 35 -10.61 10.44 -14.78
N ILE A 36 -10.26 9.22 -14.33
CA ILE A 36 -9.64 9.04 -13.01
C ILE A 36 -8.40 9.93 -12.93
N HIS A 37 -8.46 10.97 -12.08
CA HIS A 37 -7.42 11.99 -12.00
C HIS A 37 -6.06 11.36 -11.63
N PRO A 38 -4.97 11.64 -12.37
CA PRO A 38 -3.63 11.07 -12.11
C PRO A 38 -3.16 11.24 -10.65
N TYR A 39 -3.54 12.36 -10.03
CA TYR A 39 -3.29 12.62 -8.61
C TYR A 39 -3.93 11.57 -7.69
N LEU A 40 -5.20 11.20 -7.94
CA LEU A 40 -5.91 10.21 -7.12
C LEU A 40 -5.30 8.82 -7.26
N ARG A 41 -4.83 8.46 -8.47
CA ARG A 41 -4.08 7.21 -8.68
C ARG A 41 -2.79 7.18 -7.85
N ARG A 42 -2.02 8.27 -7.90
CA ARG A 42 -0.77 8.40 -7.13
C ARG A 42 -1.04 8.34 -5.63
N ALA A 43 -2.05 9.06 -5.14
CA ALA A 43 -2.44 9.04 -3.72
C ALA A 43 -2.87 7.64 -3.25
N ASN A 44 -3.68 6.93 -4.04
CA ASN A 44 -4.09 5.56 -3.72
C ASN A 44 -2.91 4.59 -3.71
N GLN A 45 -1.98 4.72 -4.67
CA GLN A 45 -0.77 3.92 -4.71
C GLN A 45 0.10 4.12 -3.46
N ILE A 46 0.30 5.37 -3.03
CA ILE A 46 1.03 5.70 -1.81
C ILE A 46 0.36 5.05 -0.60
N ARG A 47 -0.98 5.12 -0.50
CA ARG A 47 -1.75 4.49 0.60
C ARG A 47 -1.59 2.98 0.60
N THR A 48 -1.65 2.32 -0.56
CA THR A 48 -1.45 0.87 -0.69
C THR A 48 -0.04 0.44 -0.29
N ILE A 49 0.98 1.21 -0.71
CA ILE A 49 2.37 0.94 -0.31
C ILE A 49 2.53 1.08 1.20
N HIS A 50 2.01 2.15 1.78
CA HIS A 50 2.06 2.35 3.22
C HIS A 50 1.32 1.23 3.99
N SER A 51 0.09 0.89 3.58
CA SER A 51 -0.71 -0.13 4.28
C SER A 51 -0.09 -1.53 4.19
N SER A 52 0.43 -1.91 3.02
CA SER A 52 1.09 -3.22 2.85
C SER A 52 2.35 -3.34 3.68
N ARG A 53 3.15 -2.27 3.76
CA ARG A 53 4.41 -2.25 4.53
C ARG A 53 4.18 -2.14 6.04
N ALA A 54 3.14 -1.40 6.47
CA ALA A 54 2.79 -1.30 7.89
C ALA A 54 2.44 -2.67 8.49
N ILE A 55 1.88 -3.58 7.70
CA ILE A 55 1.62 -4.98 8.11
C ILE A 55 2.94 -5.72 8.40
N GLU A 56 4.03 -5.37 7.72
CA GLU A 56 5.38 -5.95 7.93
C GLU A 56 6.16 -5.25 9.06
N HIS A 57 5.47 -4.60 10.00
CA HIS A 57 6.05 -3.81 11.10
C HIS A 57 6.85 -2.58 10.67
N ASN A 58 6.49 -1.95 9.54
CA ASN A 58 7.05 -0.65 9.17
C ASN A 58 6.37 0.47 9.97
N SER A 59 7.14 1.44 10.46
CA SER A 59 6.69 2.55 11.32
C SER A 59 6.62 3.89 10.61
N LEU A 60 6.98 3.96 9.32
CA LEU A 60 6.92 5.17 8.52
C LEU A 60 5.50 5.69 8.44
N SER A 61 5.33 6.99 8.64
CA SER A 61 4.06 7.66 8.39
C SER A 61 3.75 7.77 6.90
N LEU A 62 2.48 8.02 6.58
CA LEU A 62 2.05 8.26 5.20
C LEU A 62 2.81 9.43 4.55
N GLU A 63 3.11 10.48 5.31
CA GLU A 63 3.88 11.65 4.86
C GLU A 63 5.32 11.28 4.53
N GLN A 64 5.94 10.43 5.35
CA GLN A 64 7.30 9.92 5.12
C GLN A 64 7.35 9.04 3.87
N VAL A 65 6.38 8.15 3.68
CA VAL A 65 6.27 7.33 2.46
C VAL A 65 6.05 8.22 1.22
N THR A 66 5.25 9.27 1.35
CA THR A 66 5.02 10.25 0.27
C THR A 66 6.31 10.98 -0.10
N ALA A 67 7.03 11.51 0.89
CA ALA A 67 8.30 12.22 0.70
C ALA A 67 9.35 11.31 0.03
N LEU A 68 9.42 10.04 0.42
CA LEU A 68 10.28 9.04 -0.19
C LEU A 68 9.94 8.80 -1.67
N ILE A 69 8.65 8.68 -2.02
CA ILE A 69 8.19 8.50 -3.40
C ILE A 69 8.43 9.77 -4.25
N GLU A 70 8.52 10.94 -3.61
CA GLU A 70 8.93 12.20 -4.24
C GLU A 70 10.45 12.38 -4.34
N GLY A 71 11.24 11.43 -3.85
CA GLY A 71 12.70 11.50 -3.84
C GLY A 71 13.28 12.43 -2.77
N LYS A 72 12.46 12.89 -1.82
CA LYS A 72 12.90 13.68 -0.67
C LYS A 72 13.52 12.75 0.38
N ARG A 73 14.50 13.28 1.10
CA ARG A 73 15.16 12.56 2.19
C ARG A 73 14.25 12.54 3.42
N VAL A 74 14.19 11.39 4.08
CA VAL A 74 13.41 11.19 5.29
C VAL A 74 14.29 10.55 6.36
N LEU A 75 14.16 11.04 7.59
CA LEU A 75 14.76 10.42 8.76
C LEU A 75 13.92 9.20 9.14
N GLY A 76 14.50 8.01 8.96
CA GLY A 76 13.88 6.73 9.35
C GLY A 76 14.45 6.21 10.66
N ASN A 77 13.72 5.31 11.32
CA ASN A 77 14.27 4.56 12.45
C ASN A 77 15.42 3.67 11.93
N PRO A 78 16.59 3.60 12.60
CA PRO A 78 17.72 2.77 12.15
C PRO A 78 17.38 1.28 12.00
N ASN A 79 16.33 0.79 12.66
CA ASN A 79 15.87 -0.60 12.54
C ASN A 79 14.85 -0.83 11.40
N GLU A 80 14.52 0.22 10.64
CA GLU A 80 13.50 0.17 9.59
C GLU A 80 14.07 -0.35 8.28
N LYS A 81 13.36 -1.29 7.64
CA LYS A 81 13.80 -1.85 6.36
C LYS A 81 13.69 -0.79 5.25
N PRO A 82 14.76 -0.52 4.49
CA PRO A 82 14.72 0.44 3.40
C PRO A 82 13.69 0.02 2.34
N VAL A 83 12.86 0.96 1.90
CA VAL A 83 12.11 0.80 0.65
C VAL A 83 13.14 0.68 -0.48
N PRO A 84 13.12 -0.39 -1.29
CA PRO A 84 14.21 -0.76 -2.20
C PRO A 84 14.54 0.30 -3.27
N SER A 85 13.66 1.28 -3.46
CA SER A 85 13.81 2.36 -4.44
C SER A 85 14.25 3.70 -3.84
N VAL A 86 14.47 3.79 -2.51
CA VAL A 86 14.60 5.10 -1.85
C VAL A 86 15.75 5.14 -0.84
N SER A 87 16.63 6.11 -1.00
CA SER A 87 17.79 6.33 -0.13
C SER A 87 17.38 7.03 1.17
N PHE A 88 17.60 6.36 2.30
CA PHE A 88 17.39 6.92 3.64
C PHE A 88 18.67 7.59 4.16
N MET A 89 18.53 8.67 4.95
CA MET A 89 19.61 9.10 5.84
C MET A 89 19.49 8.29 7.13
N LYS A 90 20.56 7.56 7.49
CA LYS A 90 20.68 7.04 8.85
C LYS A 90 20.67 8.22 9.80
N ALA A 91 19.85 8.16 10.84
CA ALA A 91 19.95 9.06 11.99
C ALA A 91 21.24 8.73 12.75
N GLU A 92 22.39 9.14 12.22
CA GLU A 92 23.63 9.14 12.98
C GLU A 92 23.57 10.34 13.91
N GLY A 93 23.67 10.06 15.21
CA GLY A 93 23.59 11.03 16.27
C GLY A 93 24.54 12.19 16.02
N ASN A 94 23.97 13.40 15.99
CA ASN A 94 24.73 14.63 16.01
C ASN A 94 25.53 14.71 17.32
N SER A 95 26.78 14.31 17.26
CA SER A 95 27.82 14.74 18.18
C SER A 95 29.01 15.20 17.35
N ARG A 96 29.19 16.54 17.33
CA ARG A 96 30.38 17.31 16.88
C ARG A 96 30.44 17.49 15.36
N CYS A 97 30.62 18.67 14.75
CA CYS A 97 31.05 20.00 15.17
C CYS A 97 30.25 21.07 14.39
#